data_AF-A0A2T2NGP7-F1
#
_entry.id   AF-A0A2T2NGP7-F1
#
_cell.length_a   1.000
_cell.length_b   1.000
_cell.length_c   1.000
_cell.angle_alpha   90.00
_cell.angle_beta   90.00
_cell.angle_gamma   90.00
#
_symmetry.space_group_name_H-M   'P 1'
#
loop_
_entity.id
_entity.type
_entity.pdbx_description
1 polymer ?
#
loop_
_entity_poly.entity_id
_entity_poly.type
_entity_poly.pdbx_seq_one_letter_code
_entity_poly.pdbx_strand_id
1 'polypeptide(L)'
;MKQVNVFFTFLFIIINTCRGSEPAQICHVNPTRYTDMCMAVKTVKSQHERGHDLLMTFSVKFHEGIGWAAFGVGDIMERALMFVLWPGEQDGDIVLSLRSTTEHVPPKPLKNQRQVHVHSTEIDRNGFHILKATCYSCETVGLGPLNATTDQQSWLFATSYLQQTKTNDPNLRISMHTDYGLTLVDMAQSLSTNPDEDYPAVSTDRSLIHAMDPSGSSRSGASTYASIPINMWNAHGLILSFSVVLNCFGILLIRSGFKWAFRGHWIVQALSAFGLMLGCFIGIFKSTSVFHFETFASLHKLIGVAVTIGVPVQVAFGYRHHLNYLKFGQRTRVSLFHIYLGRALFIALNVNVFMGLLHAGKGSALKWIWVAIVFVETLALGGMMFARRTSAEKGYKNVEGDDVDPFVIEEEEK
;
A
#
# COMPACT_ATOMS: atom_id res chain seq x y z
N MET A 1 50.18 -22.18 37.11
CA MET A 1 49.51 -21.22 36.20
C MET A 1 49.30 -21.73 34.77
N LYS A 2 50.26 -22.39 34.10
CA LYS A 2 50.06 -22.90 32.72
C LYS A 2 48.96 -23.98 32.58
N GLN A 3 48.80 -24.89 33.54
CA GLN A 3 47.77 -25.95 33.45
C GLN A 3 46.33 -25.48 33.69
N VAL A 4 46.14 -24.39 34.45
CA VAL A 4 44.80 -23.80 34.68
C VAL A 4 44.27 -23.13 33.40
N ASN A 5 45.14 -22.49 32.62
CA ASN A 5 44.77 -21.91 31.32
C ASN A 5 44.39 -22.98 30.28
N VAL A 6 45.05 -24.14 30.27
CA VAL A 6 44.69 -25.23 29.35
C VAL A 6 43.32 -25.80 29.70
N PHE A 7 43.01 -25.94 30.99
CA PHE A 7 41.70 -26.44 31.45
C PHE A 7 40.55 -25.48 31.11
N PHE A 8 40.72 -24.17 31.32
CA PHE A 8 39.72 -23.17 30.92
C PHE A 8 39.54 -23.06 29.40
N THR A 9 40.62 -23.24 28.63
CA THR A 9 40.54 -23.23 27.15
C THR A 9 39.82 -24.47 26.63
N PHE A 10 40.10 -25.65 27.21
CA PHE A 10 39.36 -26.87 26.90
C PHE A 10 37.89 -26.79 27.34
N LEU A 11 37.59 -26.19 28.49
CA LEU A 11 36.22 -25.99 28.95
C LEU A 11 35.43 -25.03 28.03
N PHE A 12 36.05 -23.95 27.55
CA PHE A 12 35.44 -23.04 26.55
C PHE A 12 35.27 -23.69 25.16
N ILE A 13 36.17 -24.60 24.77
CA ILE A 13 36.02 -25.38 23.53
C ILE A 13 34.88 -26.39 23.68
N ILE A 14 34.79 -27.10 24.82
CA ILE A 14 33.74 -28.09 25.11
C ILE A 14 32.36 -27.42 25.23
N ILE A 15 32.28 -26.23 25.84
CA ILE A 15 31.02 -25.46 25.95
C ILE A 15 30.55 -24.96 24.57
N ASN A 16 31.46 -24.59 23.66
CA ASN A 16 31.09 -24.18 22.29
C ASN A 16 30.74 -25.37 21.38
N THR A 17 31.29 -26.57 21.62
CA THR A 17 30.96 -27.78 20.83
C THR A 17 29.64 -28.44 21.21
N CYS A 18 28.93 -27.94 22.23
CA CYS A 18 27.64 -28.49 22.68
C CYS A 18 26.48 -27.48 22.59
N ARG A 19 26.60 -26.44 21.76
CA ARG A 19 25.41 -25.68 21.35
C ARG A 19 24.65 -26.51 20.32
N GLY A 20 23.60 -27.20 20.76
CA GLY A 20 22.60 -27.75 19.84
C GLY A 20 21.98 -26.60 19.06
N SER A 21 21.73 -26.81 17.76
CA SER A 21 21.06 -25.81 16.93
C SER A 21 19.63 -25.61 17.41
N GLU A 22 19.28 -24.39 17.78
CA GLU A 22 17.91 -24.03 18.12
C GLU A 22 17.19 -23.55 16.86
N PRO A 23 15.94 -23.98 16.61
CA PRO A 23 15.23 -23.52 15.42
C PRO A 23 15.00 -22.01 15.49
N ALA A 24 15.21 -21.32 14.37
CA ALA A 24 14.66 -19.99 14.21
C ALA A 24 13.19 -20.12 13.79
N GLN A 25 12.31 -19.29 14.33
CA GLN A 25 10.88 -19.35 14.07
C GLN A 25 10.29 -17.96 13.87
N ILE A 26 9.62 -17.80 12.73
CA ILE A 26 8.79 -16.64 12.42
C ILE A 26 7.34 -17.05 12.59
N CYS A 27 6.59 -16.31 13.40
CA CYS A 27 5.16 -16.49 13.58
C CYS A 27 4.46 -15.16 13.48
N HIS A 28 3.37 -15.12 12.71
CA HIS A 28 2.51 -13.95 12.59
C HIS A 28 1.05 -14.35 12.80
N VAL A 29 0.49 -13.83 13.89
CA VAL A 29 -0.89 -14.11 14.32
C VAL A 29 -1.64 -12.78 14.45
N ASN A 30 -2.62 -12.58 13.56
CA ASN A 30 -3.48 -11.41 13.53
C ASN A 30 -4.94 -11.83 13.24
N PRO A 31 -5.78 -11.98 14.29
CA PRO A 31 -7.18 -12.36 14.14
C PRO A 31 -7.99 -11.39 13.27
N THR A 32 -7.69 -10.08 13.33
CA THR A 32 -8.42 -9.07 12.55
C THR A 32 -8.18 -9.16 11.05
N ARG A 33 -7.09 -9.84 10.65
CA ARG A 33 -6.70 -10.04 9.26
C ARG A 33 -6.80 -11.51 8.82
N TYR A 34 -7.39 -12.36 9.66
CA TYR A 34 -7.48 -13.81 9.44
C TYR A 34 -6.11 -14.47 9.19
N THR A 35 -5.06 -13.91 9.81
CA THR A 35 -3.69 -14.41 9.65
C THR A 35 -3.30 -15.25 10.85
N ASP A 36 -2.92 -16.50 10.60
CA ASP A 36 -2.22 -17.33 11.57
C ASP A 36 -1.26 -18.26 10.81
N MET A 37 0.01 -17.85 10.77
CA MET A 37 1.04 -18.53 9.98
C MET A 37 2.37 -18.52 10.71
N CYS A 38 3.08 -19.63 10.66
CA CYS A 38 4.43 -19.78 11.18
C CYS A 38 5.32 -20.51 10.19
N MET A 39 6.61 -20.22 10.26
CA MET A 39 7.68 -20.96 9.62
C MET A 39 8.79 -21.16 10.64
N ALA A 40 9.16 -22.40 10.90
CA ALA A 40 10.37 -22.76 11.63
C ALA A 40 11.45 -23.21 10.64
N VAL A 41 12.70 -22.83 10.88
CA VAL A 41 13.83 -23.14 9.99
C VAL A 41 15.08 -23.54 10.79
N LYS A 42 15.78 -24.53 10.25
CA LYS A 42 17.17 -24.88 10.59
C LYS A 42 18.00 -24.86 9.31
N THR A 43 19.28 -24.52 9.44
CA THR A 43 20.24 -24.54 8.34
C THR A 43 21.25 -25.66 8.57
N VAL A 44 21.54 -26.43 7.54
CA VAL A 44 22.64 -27.41 7.54
C VAL A 44 23.58 -27.12 6.39
N LYS A 45 24.86 -27.44 6.54
CA LYS A 45 25.80 -27.32 5.43
C LYS A 45 25.41 -28.29 4.32
N SER A 46 25.28 -27.78 3.09
CA SER A 46 24.90 -28.62 1.96
C SER A 46 25.97 -29.66 1.66
N GLN A 47 25.55 -30.90 1.38
CA GLN A 47 26.44 -32.03 1.09
C GLN A 47 26.94 -32.05 -0.35
N HIS A 48 26.17 -31.47 -1.28
CA HIS A 48 26.38 -31.63 -2.73
C HIS A 48 26.72 -30.30 -3.43
N GLU A 49 26.47 -29.17 -2.78
CA GLU A 49 26.69 -27.84 -3.33
C GLU A 49 27.37 -26.92 -2.31
N ARG A 50 27.81 -25.74 -2.75
CA ARG A 50 28.25 -24.70 -1.82
C ARG A 50 27.03 -24.05 -1.17
N GLY A 51 27.16 -23.65 0.08
CA GLY A 51 26.11 -23.00 0.86
C GLY A 51 25.41 -23.94 1.84
N HIS A 52 24.17 -23.61 2.16
CA HIS A 52 23.38 -24.29 3.19
C HIS A 52 22.02 -24.73 2.67
N ASP A 53 21.57 -25.89 3.14
CA ASP A 53 20.22 -26.37 2.93
C ASP A 53 19.32 -25.84 4.06
N LEU A 54 18.13 -25.35 3.70
CA LEU A 54 17.13 -24.88 4.66
C LEU A 54 16.13 -26.00 4.93
N LEU A 55 16.10 -26.53 6.15
CA LEU A 55 15.08 -27.46 6.62
C LEU A 55 13.96 -26.63 7.23
N MET A 56 12.80 -26.62 6.59
CA MET A 56 11.69 -25.72 6.94
C MET A 56 10.43 -26.50 7.27
N THR A 57 9.70 -26.01 8.27
CA THR A 57 8.34 -26.43 8.57
C THR A 57 7.44 -25.20 8.55
N PHE A 58 6.45 -25.22 7.65
CA PHE A 58 5.40 -24.22 7.58
C PHE A 58 4.17 -24.73 8.32
N SER A 59 3.51 -23.84 9.07
CA SER A 59 2.26 -24.13 9.79
C SER A 59 1.28 -22.99 9.60
N VAL A 60 0.24 -23.18 8.79
CA VAL A 60 -0.65 -22.11 8.35
C VAL A 60 -2.13 -22.48 8.54
N LYS A 61 -2.93 -21.52 9.03
CA LYS A 61 -4.38 -21.64 9.12
C LYS A 61 -5.05 -21.05 7.88
N PHE A 62 -5.46 -21.90 6.95
CA PHE A 62 -6.31 -21.49 5.82
C PHE A 62 -7.79 -21.62 6.20
N HIS A 63 -8.42 -20.49 6.48
CA HIS A 63 -9.85 -20.43 6.78
C HIS A 63 -10.64 -20.87 5.53
N GLU A 64 -11.59 -21.80 5.71
CA GLU A 64 -12.41 -22.35 4.62
C GLU A 64 -11.61 -23.06 3.50
N GLY A 65 -10.33 -23.37 3.72
CA GLY A 65 -9.48 -24.00 2.71
C GLY A 65 -9.16 -23.09 1.51
N ILE A 66 -9.25 -21.76 1.70
CA ILE A 66 -8.92 -20.77 0.68
C ILE A 66 -7.78 -19.87 1.13
N GLY A 67 -7.24 -19.10 0.19
CA GLY A 67 -6.14 -18.18 0.40
C GLY A 67 -4.76 -18.78 0.17
N TRP A 68 -3.74 -17.95 0.33
CA TRP A 68 -2.34 -18.32 0.18
C TRP A 68 -1.51 -17.63 1.24
N ALA A 69 -0.40 -18.26 1.63
CA ALA A 69 0.58 -17.71 2.54
C ALA A 69 1.96 -17.76 1.89
N ALA A 70 2.85 -16.85 2.29
CA ALA A 70 4.19 -16.78 1.78
C ALA A 70 5.18 -16.34 2.85
N PHE A 71 6.36 -16.95 2.81
CA PHE A 71 7.56 -16.47 3.47
C PHE A 71 8.60 -16.19 2.41
N GLY A 72 9.44 -15.19 2.58
CA GLY A 72 10.45 -14.88 1.57
C GLY A 72 11.74 -14.32 2.15
N VAL A 73 12.85 -14.64 1.51
CA VAL A 73 14.16 -14.10 1.89
C VAL A 73 14.42 -12.81 1.13
N GLY A 74 14.68 -11.72 1.85
CA GLY A 74 14.99 -10.41 1.28
C GLY A 74 14.42 -9.25 2.09
N ASP A 75 14.92 -8.03 1.85
CA ASP A 75 14.49 -6.82 2.55
C ASP A 75 13.16 -6.25 2.04
N ILE A 76 12.88 -6.51 0.76
CA ILE A 76 11.68 -6.07 0.04
C ILE A 76 11.20 -7.17 -0.90
N MET A 77 9.93 -7.11 -1.30
CA MET A 77 9.32 -8.10 -2.21
C MET A 77 10.05 -8.22 -3.55
N GLU A 78 10.59 -7.11 -4.06
CA GLU A 78 11.40 -7.12 -5.27
C GLU A 78 12.66 -7.98 -5.07
N ARG A 79 12.86 -8.93 -5.98
CA ARG A 79 13.98 -9.89 -6.01
C ARG A 79 14.11 -10.79 -4.77
N ALA A 80 13.13 -10.79 -3.87
CA ALA A 80 13.08 -11.78 -2.79
C ALA A 80 12.85 -13.19 -3.37
N LEU A 81 13.44 -14.19 -2.70
CA LEU A 81 13.13 -15.60 -2.93
C LEU A 81 11.92 -15.95 -2.07
N MET A 82 10.78 -16.20 -2.69
CA MET A 82 9.50 -16.39 -1.98
C MET A 82 9.03 -17.84 -2.06
N PHE A 83 8.68 -18.39 -0.90
CA PHE A 83 8.03 -19.68 -0.70
C PHE A 83 6.53 -19.41 -0.57
N VAL A 84 5.78 -19.60 -1.64
CA VAL A 84 4.33 -19.35 -1.66
C VAL A 84 3.58 -20.68 -1.58
N LEU A 85 2.70 -20.82 -0.59
CA LEU A 85 1.94 -22.03 -0.35
C LEU A 85 0.44 -21.80 -0.21
N TRP A 86 -0.36 -22.79 -0.59
CA TRP A 86 -1.83 -22.78 -0.50
C TRP A 86 -2.41 -24.20 -0.44
N PRO A 87 -3.67 -24.38 0.00
CA PRO A 87 -4.35 -25.68 0.01
C PRO A 87 -4.51 -26.27 -1.40
N GLY A 88 -4.17 -27.54 -1.58
CA GLY A 88 -4.39 -28.28 -2.83
C GLY A 88 -5.84 -28.69 -3.06
N GLU A 89 -6.08 -29.53 -4.06
CA GLU A 89 -7.45 -29.98 -4.40
C GLU A 89 -8.03 -30.94 -3.36
N GLN A 90 -7.21 -31.80 -2.77
CA GLN A 90 -7.63 -32.74 -1.73
C GLN A 90 -7.34 -32.18 -0.34
N ASP A 91 -8.12 -32.63 0.64
CA ASP A 91 -7.91 -32.23 2.03
C ASP A 91 -6.57 -32.81 2.52
N GLY A 92 -5.70 -31.94 3.01
CA GLY A 92 -4.33 -32.30 3.42
C GLY A 92 -3.26 -31.97 2.39
N ASP A 93 -3.64 -31.74 1.14
CA ASP A 93 -2.70 -31.30 0.11
C ASP A 93 -2.30 -29.85 0.35
N ILE A 94 -1.01 -29.57 0.20
CA ILE A 94 -0.48 -28.21 0.24
C ILE A 94 0.47 -28.07 -0.95
N VAL A 95 0.19 -27.10 -1.81
CA VAL A 95 1.08 -26.76 -2.92
C VAL A 95 2.10 -25.75 -2.42
N LEU A 96 3.37 -25.93 -2.79
CA LEU A 96 4.45 -24.97 -2.58
C LEU A 96 5.04 -24.55 -3.92
N SER A 97 5.24 -23.26 -4.11
CA SER A 97 5.81 -22.67 -5.32
C SER A 97 6.89 -21.67 -4.96
N LEU A 98 8.10 -21.84 -5.51
CA LEU A 98 9.16 -20.85 -5.44
C LEU A 98 8.88 -19.73 -6.44
N ARG A 99 8.87 -18.49 -5.95
CA ARG A 99 8.53 -17.33 -6.76
C ARG A 99 9.49 -16.18 -6.53
N SER A 100 9.54 -15.29 -7.51
CA SER A 100 10.17 -13.98 -7.37
C SER A 100 9.52 -12.97 -8.29
N THR A 101 9.87 -11.70 -8.12
CA THR A 101 9.41 -10.60 -8.95
C THR A 101 10.52 -9.58 -9.12
N THR A 102 10.51 -8.86 -10.24
CA THR A 102 11.44 -7.74 -10.47
C THR A 102 10.86 -6.40 -10.04
N GLU A 103 9.57 -6.36 -9.69
CA GLU A 103 8.86 -5.13 -9.31
C GLU A 103 7.72 -5.45 -8.32
N HIS A 104 6.95 -4.43 -7.92
CA HIS A 104 5.75 -4.59 -7.10
C HIS A 104 4.55 -5.13 -7.90
N VAL A 105 4.75 -6.27 -8.57
CA VAL A 105 3.78 -7.00 -9.38
C VAL A 105 3.63 -8.45 -8.86
N PRO A 106 2.57 -9.18 -9.21
CA PRO A 106 2.40 -10.56 -8.78
C PRO A 106 3.64 -11.42 -9.09
N PRO A 107 4.26 -12.06 -8.07
CA PRO A 107 5.42 -12.92 -8.25
C PRO A 107 5.14 -14.06 -9.21
N LYS A 108 6.10 -14.31 -10.10
CA LYS A 108 6.05 -15.41 -11.06
C LYS A 108 6.80 -16.62 -10.50
N PRO A 109 6.34 -17.85 -10.80
CA PRO A 109 7.10 -19.06 -10.51
C PRO A 109 8.52 -18.98 -11.10
N LEU A 110 9.52 -19.38 -10.32
CA LEU A 110 10.87 -19.57 -10.82
C LEU A 110 10.91 -20.74 -11.81
N LYS A 111 11.79 -20.65 -12.81
CA LYS A 111 11.98 -21.75 -13.79
C LYS A 111 12.47 -23.03 -13.10
N ASN A 112 13.34 -22.90 -12.10
CA ASN A 112 13.83 -24.02 -11.32
C ASN A 112 13.02 -24.17 -10.03
N GLN A 113 11.99 -24.99 -10.06
CA GLN A 113 11.24 -25.36 -8.85
C GLN A 113 11.92 -26.48 -8.05
N ARG A 114 12.92 -27.18 -8.63
CA ARG A 114 13.58 -28.33 -7.99
C ARG A 114 14.51 -27.94 -6.83
N GLN A 115 14.77 -26.64 -6.67
CA GLN A 115 15.54 -26.13 -5.53
C GLN A 115 14.84 -26.41 -4.20
N VAL A 116 13.51 -26.52 -4.21
CA VAL A 116 12.73 -26.91 -3.03
C VAL A 116 12.11 -28.29 -3.23
N HIS A 117 12.17 -29.12 -2.21
CA HIS A 117 11.52 -30.43 -2.17
C HIS A 117 10.58 -30.50 -0.98
N VAL A 118 9.32 -30.87 -1.24
CA VAL A 118 8.31 -31.08 -0.19
C VAL A 118 8.40 -32.52 0.27
N HIS A 119 8.61 -32.74 1.57
CA HIS A 119 8.76 -34.06 2.17
C HIS A 119 7.45 -34.60 2.73
N SER A 120 6.60 -33.72 3.27
CA SER A 120 5.29 -34.11 3.81
C SER A 120 4.35 -32.92 3.87
N THR A 121 3.06 -33.20 3.74
CA THR A 121 1.96 -32.28 3.93
C THR A 121 0.88 -32.97 4.77
N GLU A 122 0.32 -32.26 5.74
CA GLU A 122 -0.78 -32.78 6.57
C GLU A 122 -1.64 -31.64 7.10
N ILE A 123 -2.83 -31.98 7.60
CA ILE A 123 -3.63 -31.08 8.43
C ILE A 123 -3.63 -31.64 9.86
N ASP A 124 -3.18 -30.82 10.81
CA ASP A 124 -3.14 -31.23 12.21
C ASP A 124 -4.55 -31.24 12.85
N ARG A 125 -4.63 -31.74 14.10
CA ARG A 125 -5.90 -31.81 14.84
C ARG A 125 -6.53 -30.45 15.12
N ASN A 126 -5.74 -29.39 15.11
CA ASN A 126 -6.18 -28.01 15.31
C ASN A 126 -6.55 -27.35 13.97
N GLY A 127 -6.48 -28.09 12.86
CA GLY A 127 -6.78 -27.65 11.50
C GLY A 127 -5.74 -26.71 10.91
N PHE A 128 -4.48 -26.78 11.33
CA PHE A 128 -3.35 -26.13 10.66
C PHE A 128 -2.81 -27.01 9.56
N HIS A 129 -2.53 -26.40 8.41
CA HIS A 129 -1.84 -27.04 7.30
C HIS A 129 -0.35 -27.01 7.59
N ILE A 130 0.25 -28.19 7.75
CA ILE A 130 1.66 -28.39 8.07
C ILE A 130 2.37 -28.88 6.82
N LEU A 131 3.42 -28.17 6.39
CA LEU A 131 4.26 -28.56 5.25
C LEU A 131 5.72 -28.60 5.69
N LYS A 132 6.40 -29.73 5.47
CA LYS A 132 7.85 -29.85 5.67
C LYS A 132 8.55 -29.86 4.33
N ALA A 133 9.54 -29.00 4.16
CA ALA A 133 10.29 -28.88 2.92
C ALA A 133 11.77 -28.57 3.15
N THR A 134 12.58 -29.00 2.21
CA THR A 134 14.01 -28.67 2.15
C THR A 134 14.27 -27.76 0.97
N CYS A 135 14.93 -26.63 1.21
CA CYS A 135 15.46 -25.75 0.17
C CYS A 135 16.96 -26.03 0.03
N TYR A 136 17.37 -26.77 -0.99
CA TYR A 136 18.77 -27.13 -1.18
C TYR A 136 19.56 -25.93 -1.63
N SER A 137 20.68 -25.60 -0.99
CA SER A 137 21.60 -24.53 -1.38
C SER A 137 20.94 -23.25 -1.89
N CYS A 138 19.87 -22.77 -1.24
CA CYS A 138 19.06 -21.69 -1.79
C CYS A 138 19.76 -20.32 -1.85
N GLU A 139 20.93 -20.21 -1.21
CA GLU A 139 21.89 -19.11 -1.36
C GLU A 139 22.40 -19.00 -2.81
N THR A 140 22.46 -20.10 -3.57
CA THR A 140 22.99 -20.13 -4.95
C THR A 140 21.96 -19.65 -5.99
N VAL A 141 20.69 -19.49 -5.60
CA VAL A 141 19.61 -19.02 -6.49
C VAL A 141 19.85 -17.56 -6.93
N GLY A 142 20.60 -16.78 -6.14
CA GLY A 142 20.91 -15.38 -6.46
C GLY A 142 19.73 -14.42 -6.29
N LEU A 143 18.70 -14.85 -5.55
CA LEU A 143 17.48 -14.09 -5.22
C LEU A 143 17.33 -14.07 -3.70
N GLY A 144 17.07 -12.89 -3.14
CA GLY A 144 17.16 -12.67 -1.70
C GLY A 144 18.60 -12.90 -1.21
N PRO A 145 19.30 -11.91 -0.63
CA PRO A 145 20.58 -12.20 0.00
C PRO A 145 20.35 -13.12 1.21
N LEU A 146 20.44 -14.43 0.99
CA LEU A 146 20.38 -15.45 2.03
C LEU A 146 21.79 -15.67 2.57
N ASN A 147 21.93 -15.58 3.87
CA ASN A 147 23.14 -15.88 4.60
C ASN A 147 22.77 -16.70 5.84
N ALA A 148 23.06 -18.00 5.83
CA ALA A 148 22.76 -18.85 6.98
C ALA A 148 23.57 -18.53 8.25
N THR A 149 24.61 -17.68 8.16
CA THR A 149 25.51 -17.39 9.28
C THR A 149 25.33 -15.99 9.87
N THR A 150 24.36 -15.20 9.40
CA THR A 150 24.08 -13.87 9.97
C THR A 150 23.03 -13.93 11.08
N ASP A 151 23.15 -13.04 12.04
CA ASP A 151 22.18 -12.80 13.10
C ASP A 151 21.04 -11.84 12.69
N GLN A 152 21.12 -11.25 11.49
CA GLN A 152 20.16 -10.25 10.99
C GLN A 152 19.69 -10.55 9.57
N GLN A 153 19.21 -11.78 9.33
CA GLN A 153 18.66 -12.16 8.04
C GLN A 153 17.25 -11.58 7.87
N SER A 154 17.06 -10.76 6.84
CA SER A 154 15.73 -10.27 6.47
C SER A 154 14.86 -11.37 5.87
N TRP A 155 13.68 -11.54 6.49
CA TRP A 155 12.60 -12.39 6.04
C TRP A 155 11.30 -11.61 5.94
N LEU A 156 10.58 -11.83 4.86
CA LEU A 156 9.26 -11.29 4.60
C LEU A 156 8.21 -12.35 4.90
N PHE A 157 7.04 -11.91 5.33
CA PHE A 157 5.83 -12.74 5.28
C PHE A 157 4.73 -12.00 4.52
N ALA A 158 3.84 -12.76 3.90
CA ALA A 158 2.63 -12.23 3.28
C ALA A 158 1.53 -13.29 3.24
N THR A 159 0.27 -12.88 3.31
CA THR A 159 -0.88 -13.79 3.16
C THR A 159 -2.05 -13.09 2.51
N SER A 160 -2.93 -13.86 1.87
CA SER A 160 -4.24 -13.41 1.40
C SER A 160 -5.29 -14.47 1.76
N TYR A 161 -6.32 -14.09 2.51
CA TYR A 161 -7.43 -14.99 2.85
C TYR A 161 -8.60 -14.92 1.84
N LEU A 162 -8.51 -14.05 0.83
CA LEU A 162 -9.63 -13.74 -0.07
C LEU A 162 -9.67 -14.57 -1.35
N GLN A 163 -8.53 -15.16 -1.74
CA GLN A 163 -8.41 -15.82 -3.03
C GLN A 163 -8.88 -17.28 -2.96
N GLN A 164 -9.65 -17.71 -3.95
CA GLN A 164 -9.94 -19.13 -4.17
C GLN A 164 -8.68 -19.84 -4.67
N THR A 165 -8.13 -20.76 -3.87
CA THR A 165 -6.82 -21.37 -4.10
C THR A 165 -6.82 -22.90 -4.02
N LYS A 166 -8.00 -23.55 -3.93
CA LYS A 166 -8.14 -25.01 -3.89
C LYS A 166 -7.76 -25.66 -5.24
N THR A 167 -6.46 -25.70 -5.54
CA THR A 167 -5.91 -26.17 -6.83
C THR A 167 -4.48 -26.69 -6.68
N ASN A 168 -4.14 -27.69 -7.49
CA ASN A 168 -2.81 -28.28 -7.56
C ASN A 168 -1.87 -27.58 -8.57
N ASP A 169 -2.30 -26.50 -9.24
CA ASP A 169 -1.47 -25.78 -10.22
C ASP A 169 -0.38 -24.91 -9.55
N PRO A 170 0.91 -25.27 -9.63
CA PRO A 170 1.99 -24.47 -9.03
C PRO A 170 2.16 -23.09 -9.68
N ASN A 171 1.55 -22.86 -10.85
CA ASN A 171 1.60 -21.59 -11.58
C ASN A 171 0.44 -20.66 -11.29
N LEU A 172 -0.43 -21.01 -10.33
CA LEU A 172 -1.59 -20.22 -9.95
C LEU A 172 -1.23 -18.73 -9.82
N ARG A 173 -1.93 -17.87 -10.57
CA ARG A 173 -1.75 -16.42 -10.45
C ARG A 173 -2.30 -15.97 -9.08
N ILE A 174 -1.42 -15.43 -8.23
CA ILE A 174 -1.81 -14.96 -6.90
C ILE A 174 -2.27 -13.51 -6.90
N SER A 175 -3.27 -13.21 -6.08
CA SER A 175 -3.80 -11.88 -5.80
C SER A 175 -2.86 -11.11 -4.89
N MET A 176 -3.16 -9.83 -4.63
CA MET A 176 -2.44 -9.04 -3.65
C MET A 176 -2.69 -9.60 -2.23
N HIS A 177 -1.65 -9.56 -1.39
CA HIS A 177 -1.74 -9.93 0.03
C HIS A 177 -2.62 -8.95 0.82
N THR A 178 -3.35 -9.47 1.80
CA THR A 178 -4.14 -8.71 2.78
C THR A 178 -3.34 -8.38 4.03
N ASP A 179 -2.27 -9.12 4.30
CA ASP A 179 -1.37 -8.91 5.43
C ASP A 179 0.06 -9.26 5.03
N TYR A 180 1.03 -8.50 5.50
CA TYR A 180 2.44 -8.63 5.14
C TYR A 180 3.34 -7.89 6.11
N GLY A 181 4.62 -8.27 6.15
CA GLY A 181 5.60 -7.63 7.00
C GLY A 181 7.01 -8.13 6.75
N LEU A 182 7.93 -7.60 7.55
CA LEU A 182 9.36 -7.91 7.58
C LEU A 182 9.71 -8.37 8.99
N THR A 183 10.63 -9.32 9.10
CA THR A 183 11.17 -9.84 10.35
C THR A 183 12.65 -10.09 10.13
N LEU A 184 13.47 -9.77 11.13
CA LEU A 184 14.88 -10.11 11.15
C LEU A 184 15.06 -11.41 11.91
N VAL A 185 15.84 -12.33 11.36
CA VAL A 185 16.03 -13.67 11.92
C VAL A 185 17.51 -13.90 12.16
N ASP A 186 17.83 -14.40 13.36
CA ASP A 186 19.17 -14.86 13.70
C ASP A 186 19.36 -16.28 13.16
N MET A 187 19.81 -16.36 11.90
CA MET A 187 20.05 -17.63 11.22
C MET A 187 21.26 -18.37 11.83
N ALA A 188 22.20 -17.64 12.46
CA ALA A 188 23.37 -18.23 13.07
C ALA A 188 23.02 -19.16 14.24
N GLN A 189 21.94 -18.88 14.99
CA GLN A 189 21.43 -19.82 16.02
C GLN A 189 20.83 -21.09 15.41
N SER A 190 20.27 -20.98 14.22
CA SER A 190 19.61 -22.08 13.51
C SER A 190 20.56 -23.00 12.74
N LEU A 191 21.86 -22.67 12.73
CA LEU A 191 22.89 -23.41 12.03
C LEU A 191 23.28 -24.67 12.78
N SER A 192 22.96 -25.82 12.19
CA SER A 192 23.36 -27.13 12.68
C SER A 192 24.63 -27.65 11.98
N THR A 193 25.48 -28.28 12.78
CA THR A 193 26.64 -29.04 12.31
C THR A 193 26.32 -30.52 12.10
N ASN A 194 25.12 -30.97 12.49
CA ASN A 194 24.64 -32.33 12.26
C ASN A 194 24.05 -32.44 10.84
N PRO A 195 24.57 -33.32 9.97
CA PRO A 195 24.03 -33.51 8.62
C PRO A 195 22.66 -34.23 8.62
N ASP A 196 22.37 -35.01 9.66
CA ASP A 196 21.11 -35.74 9.84
C ASP A 196 20.16 -34.96 10.75
N GLU A 197 20.06 -33.65 10.54
CA GLU A 197 19.22 -32.77 11.34
C GLU A 197 17.73 -33.03 11.06
N ASP A 198 16.92 -33.14 12.11
CA ASP A 198 15.46 -33.25 11.97
C ASP A 198 14.82 -31.91 11.59
N TYR A 199 13.65 -31.98 10.94
CA TYR A 199 12.86 -30.79 10.65
C TYR A 199 12.41 -30.11 11.94
N PRO A 200 12.57 -28.78 12.06
CA PRO A 200 12.16 -28.08 13.25
C PRO A 200 10.64 -28.12 13.41
N ALA A 201 10.16 -28.42 14.62
CA ALA A 201 8.74 -28.32 14.93
C ALA A 201 8.36 -26.85 15.19
N VAL A 202 7.17 -26.45 14.78
CA VAL A 202 6.61 -25.14 15.15
C VAL A 202 6.14 -25.19 16.61
N SER A 203 6.53 -24.20 17.40
CA SER A 203 6.17 -24.14 18.82
C SER A 203 4.66 -23.99 19.03
N THR A 204 4.14 -24.59 20.09
CA THR A 204 2.70 -24.59 20.38
C THR A 204 2.16 -23.21 20.77
N ASP A 205 3.00 -22.38 21.37
CA ASP A 205 2.68 -20.99 21.73
C ASP A 205 2.79 -20.03 20.54
N ARG A 206 3.33 -20.48 19.39
CA ARG A 206 3.44 -19.74 18.13
C ARG A 206 4.10 -18.37 18.31
N SER A 207 5.12 -18.32 19.16
CA SER A 207 5.94 -17.14 19.43
C SER A 207 7.09 -17.00 18.42
N LEU A 208 7.74 -15.84 18.40
CA LEU A 208 8.98 -15.67 17.65
C LEU A 208 10.13 -16.34 18.41
N ILE A 209 10.98 -17.09 17.71
CA ILE A 209 12.19 -17.73 18.28
C ILE A 209 13.37 -17.30 17.43
N HIS A 210 14.39 -16.68 18.04
CA HIS A 210 15.54 -16.11 17.32
C HIS A 210 15.13 -15.21 16.15
N ALA A 211 14.01 -14.51 16.31
CA ALA A 211 13.45 -13.61 15.31
C ALA A 211 12.91 -12.36 16.01
N MET A 212 13.12 -11.20 15.40
CA MET A 212 12.67 -9.92 15.90
C MET A 212 11.98 -9.11 14.82
N ASP A 213 10.91 -8.43 15.19
CA ASP A 213 10.27 -7.46 14.31
C ASP A 213 11.09 -6.15 14.33
N PRO A 214 11.72 -5.74 13.21
CA PRO A 214 12.51 -4.51 13.14
C PRO A 214 11.68 -3.24 13.40
N SER A 215 10.33 -3.33 13.38
CA SER A 215 9.43 -2.24 13.73
C SER A 215 9.07 -2.17 15.23
N GLY A 216 9.72 -2.98 16.08
CA GLY A 216 9.66 -2.84 17.54
C GLY A 216 8.31 -3.18 18.15
N SER A 217 7.49 -4.01 17.48
CA SER A 217 6.24 -4.51 18.05
C SER A 217 6.46 -5.67 19.04
N SER A 218 7.33 -5.44 20.02
CA SER A 218 7.35 -6.25 21.23
C SER A 218 6.00 -6.08 21.92
N ARG A 219 5.14 -7.10 21.81
CA ARG A 219 3.88 -7.20 22.54
C ARG A 219 4.18 -7.32 24.03
N SER A 220 4.33 -6.18 24.69
CA SER A 220 4.28 -6.06 26.14
C SER A 220 3.63 -4.72 26.46
N GLY A 221 2.46 -4.79 27.11
CA GLY A 221 1.60 -3.66 27.38
C GLY A 221 2.30 -2.54 28.15
N ALA A 222 2.38 -1.38 27.53
CA ALA A 222 2.42 -0.09 28.22
C ALA A 222 2.00 0.99 27.21
N SER A 223 0.87 1.62 27.50
CA SER A 223 0.35 2.79 26.82
C SER A 223 1.30 3.98 26.98
N THR A 224 2.07 4.29 25.94
CA THR A 224 2.73 5.60 25.79
C THR A 224 2.70 6.00 24.31
N TYR A 225 2.20 7.21 24.05
CA TYR A 225 2.00 7.82 22.74
C TYR A 225 3.19 7.62 21.79
N ALA A 226 3.04 6.69 20.83
CA ALA A 226 4.03 6.41 19.80
C ALA A 226 3.66 7.16 18.51
N SER A 227 4.62 7.92 17.99
CA SER A 227 4.61 8.52 16.66
C SER A 227 4.31 7.46 15.59
N ILE A 228 3.15 7.61 14.94
CA ILE A 228 2.65 6.71 13.90
C ILE A 228 3.63 6.71 12.71
N PRO A 229 4.24 5.57 12.32
CA PRO A 229 4.99 5.49 11.06
C PRO A 229 4.02 5.73 9.90
N ILE A 230 4.19 6.87 9.21
CA ILE A 230 3.27 7.28 8.15
C ILE A 230 3.52 6.40 6.92
N ASN A 231 2.65 5.43 6.67
CA ASN A 231 2.59 4.71 5.40
C ASN A 231 2.41 5.73 4.26
N MET A 232 3.41 5.87 3.39
CA MET A 232 3.44 6.88 2.31
C MET A 232 2.25 6.77 1.35
N TRP A 233 1.70 5.58 1.11
CA TRP A 233 0.48 5.40 0.30
C TRP A 233 -0.76 5.92 1.01
N ASN A 234 -0.83 5.75 2.34
CA ASN A 234 -1.88 6.36 3.15
C ASN A 234 -1.72 7.90 3.16
N ALA A 235 -0.48 8.41 3.26
CA ALA A 235 -0.22 9.85 3.17
C ALA A 235 -0.65 10.43 1.81
N HIS A 236 -0.28 9.77 0.71
CA HIS A 236 -0.73 10.13 -0.65
C HIS A 236 -2.25 10.24 -0.72
N GLY A 237 -2.97 9.20 -0.28
CA GLY A 237 -4.43 9.19 -0.30
C GLY A 237 -5.05 10.26 0.58
N LEU A 238 -4.53 10.47 1.80
CA LEU A 238 -5.04 11.47 2.75
C LEU A 238 -4.81 12.90 2.26
N ILE A 239 -3.58 13.22 1.82
CA ILE A 239 -3.23 14.55 1.31
C ILE A 239 -4.09 14.88 0.09
N LEU A 240 -4.20 13.96 -0.88
CA LEU A 240 -5.01 14.21 -2.07
C LEU A 240 -6.49 14.36 -1.75
N SER A 241 -7.06 13.49 -0.91
CA SER A 241 -8.47 13.57 -0.51
C SER A 241 -8.78 14.91 0.17
N PHE A 242 -7.92 15.33 1.09
CA PHE A 242 -8.05 16.62 1.78
C PHE A 242 -7.94 17.81 0.81
N SER A 243 -6.98 17.78 -0.11
CA SER A 243 -6.83 18.83 -1.12
C SER A 243 -8.03 18.93 -2.07
N VAL A 244 -8.68 17.83 -2.41
CA VAL A 244 -9.93 17.86 -3.22
C VAL A 244 -11.07 18.54 -2.46
N VAL A 245 -11.23 18.26 -1.17
CA VAL A 245 -12.22 18.95 -0.33
C VAL A 245 -11.90 20.46 -0.25
N LEU A 246 -10.63 20.83 -0.09
CA LEU A 246 -10.21 22.24 -0.13
C LEU A 246 -10.54 22.92 -1.48
N ASN A 247 -10.45 22.20 -2.61
CA ASN A 247 -10.87 22.75 -3.92
C ASN A 247 -12.33 23.17 -3.86
N CYS A 248 -13.21 22.33 -3.31
CA CYS A 248 -14.62 22.65 -3.16
C CYS A 248 -14.80 23.91 -2.30
N PHE A 249 -14.17 23.97 -1.12
CA PHE A 249 -14.21 25.17 -0.26
C PHE A 249 -13.78 26.44 -0.99
N GLY A 250 -12.69 26.40 -1.77
CA GLY A 250 -12.27 27.54 -2.58
C GLY A 250 -13.31 27.98 -3.61
N ILE A 251 -14.01 27.03 -4.25
CA ILE A 251 -15.09 27.29 -5.22
C ILE A 251 -16.34 27.89 -4.52
N LEU A 252 -16.64 27.44 -3.30
CA LEU A 252 -17.73 27.98 -2.49
C LEU A 252 -17.41 29.41 -2.02
N LEU A 253 -16.17 29.66 -1.57
CA LEU A 253 -15.73 30.97 -1.09
C LEU A 253 -15.87 32.06 -2.15
N ILE A 254 -15.41 31.85 -3.38
CA ILE A 254 -15.55 32.86 -4.45
C ILE A 254 -17.02 33.14 -4.81
N ARG A 255 -17.94 32.22 -4.49
CA ARG A 255 -19.38 32.34 -4.72
C ARG A 255 -20.17 32.87 -3.53
N SER A 256 -19.54 32.97 -2.36
CA SER A 256 -20.19 33.44 -1.12
C SER A 256 -20.65 34.91 -1.16
N GLY A 257 -20.00 35.76 -1.97
CA GLY A 257 -20.27 37.19 -2.00
C GLY A 257 -19.62 38.00 -0.87
N PHE A 258 -18.79 37.38 -0.02
CA PHE A 258 -18.04 38.12 1.00
C PHE A 258 -17.01 39.08 0.38
N LYS A 259 -16.75 40.22 1.05
CA LYS A 259 -15.75 41.20 0.59
C LYS A 259 -14.33 40.62 0.46
N TRP A 260 -14.01 39.61 1.26
CA TRP A 260 -12.72 38.91 1.26
C TRP A 260 -12.74 37.60 0.45
N ALA A 261 -13.84 37.31 -0.25
CA ALA A 261 -14.05 36.05 -0.98
C ALA A 261 -12.94 35.75 -1.98
N PHE A 262 -12.45 36.76 -2.70
CA PHE A 262 -11.33 36.59 -3.63
C PHE A 262 -10.04 36.17 -2.90
N ARG A 263 -9.70 36.86 -1.79
CA ARG A 263 -8.51 36.54 -0.98
C ARG A 263 -8.59 35.13 -0.44
N GLY A 264 -9.74 34.75 0.14
CA GLY A 264 -9.97 33.39 0.62
C GLY A 264 -9.88 32.35 -0.50
N HIS A 265 -10.48 32.63 -1.66
CA HIS A 265 -10.46 31.73 -2.81
C HIS A 265 -9.04 31.39 -3.26
N TRP A 266 -8.21 32.38 -3.55
CA TRP A 266 -6.87 32.09 -4.08
C TRP A 266 -5.95 31.45 -3.04
N ILE A 267 -6.09 31.80 -1.75
CA ILE A 267 -5.30 31.18 -0.66
C ILE A 267 -5.65 29.69 -0.52
N VAL A 268 -6.95 29.38 -0.42
CA VAL A 268 -7.41 27.99 -0.29
C VAL A 268 -7.07 27.16 -1.53
N GLN A 269 -7.21 27.76 -2.73
CA GLN A 269 -6.83 27.11 -3.99
C GLN A 269 -5.33 26.88 -4.12
N ALA A 270 -4.49 27.82 -3.62
CA ALA A 270 -3.03 27.63 -3.61
C ALA A 270 -2.61 26.52 -2.65
N LEU A 271 -3.19 26.48 -1.43
CA LEU A 271 -2.93 25.40 -0.47
C LEU A 271 -3.38 24.04 -1.01
N SER A 272 -4.55 24.00 -1.64
CA SER A 272 -5.06 22.81 -2.30
C SER A 272 -4.13 22.35 -3.44
N ALA A 273 -3.73 23.25 -4.34
CA ALA A 273 -2.82 22.95 -5.44
C ALA A 273 -1.47 22.42 -4.93
N PHE A 274 -0.91 23.00 -3.87
CA PHE A 274 0.31 22.48 -3.24
C PHE A 274 0.14 21.05 -2.74
N GLY A 275 -0.94 20.76 -2.02
CA GLY A 275 -1.23 19.40 -1.54
C GLY A 275 -1.47 18.42 -2.68
N LEU A 276 -2.14 18.83 -3.77
CA LEU A 276 -2.30 18.01 -4.97
C LEU A 276 -0.96 17.66 -5.61
N MET A 277 -0.06 18.64 -5.76
CA MET A 277 1.28 18.41 -6.31
C MET A 277 2.13 17.53 -5.40
N LEU A 278 2.09 17.74 -4.07
CA LEU A 278 2.81 16.93 -3.10
C LEU A 278 2.31 15.48 -3.09
N GLY A 279 0.99 15.28 -3.05
CA GLY A 279 0.37 13.96 -3.11
C GLY A 279 0.73 13.24 -4.40
N CYS A 280 0.62 13.90 -5.56
CA CYS A 280 1.03 13.30 -6.84
C CYS A 280 2.53 13.00 -6.88
N PHE A 281 3.39 13.85 -6.34
CA PHE A 281 4.83 13.59 -6.26
C PHE A 281 5.13 12.31 -5.46
N ILE A 282 4.47 12.12 -4.31
CA ILE A 282 4.57 10.87 -3.53
C ILE A 282 4.12 9.66 -4.38
N GLY A 283 3.01 9.81 -5.10
CA GLY A 283 2.46 8.76 -5.96
C GLY A 283 3.39 8.37 -7.11
N ILE A 284 4.00 9.36 -7.78
CA ILE A 284 4.96 9.15 -8.88
C ILE A 284 6.25 8.54 -8.34
N PHE A 285 6.81 9.11 -7.27
CA PHE A 285 8.08 8.65 -6.70
C PHE A 285 8.00 7.20 -6.19
N LYS A 286 6.85 6.78 -5.65
CA LYS A 286 6.65 5.41 -5.17
C LYS A 286 6.13 4.46 -6.27
N SER A 287 5.76 4.96 -7.44
CA SER A 287 5.26 4.13 -8.54
C SER A 287 6.42 3.66 -9.44
N THR A 288 6.68 2.35 -9.47
CA THR A 288 7.76 1.75 -10.28
C THR A 288 7.51 1.77 -11.79
N SER A 289 6.26 2.01 -12.23
CA SER A 289 5.92 2.21 -13.65
C SER A 289 4.75 3.18 -13.84
N VAL A 290 5.03 4.32 -14.50
CA VAL A 290 4.04 5.37 -14.82
C VAL A 290 3.30 5.05 -16.14
N PHE A 291 3.90 4.25 -17.04
CA PHE A 291 3.45 4.09 -18.44
C PHE A 291 3.01 2.67 -18.85
N HIS A 292 2.69 1.76 -17.92
CA HIS A 292 2.10 0.45 -18.27
C HIS A 292 0.56 0.49 -18.19
N PHE A 293 -0.11 0.24 -19.33
CA PHE A 293 -1.54 0.44 -19.53
C PHE A 293 -2.31 -0.88 -19.77
N GLU A 294 -2.54 -1.69 -18.74
CA GLU A 294 -3.20 -3.00 -18.93
C GLU A 294 -4.50 -3.23 -18.13
N THR A 295 -4.90 -2.39 -17.14
CA THR A 295 -6.20 -2.53 -16.40
C THR A 295 -6.65 -1.25 -15.65
N PHE A 296 -7.80 -1.24 -14.95
CA PHE A 296 -8.34 -0.12 -14.13
C PHE A 296 -7.34 0.63 -13.23
N ALA A 297 -6.28 -0.03 -12.74
CA ALA A 297 -5.17 0.63 -12.02
C ALA A 297 -4.45 1.69 -12.88
N SER A 298 -4.49 1.51 -14.20
CA SER A 298 -3.97 2.44 -15.20
C SER A 298 -4.80 3.72 -15.33
N LEU A 299 -6.13 3.67 -15.15
CA LEU A 299 -6.98 4.86 -15.27
C LEU A 299 -6.76 5.85 -14.13
N HIS A 300 -6.57 5.37 -12.89
CA HIS A 300 -6.20 6.22 -11.76
C HIS A 300 -4.85 6.93 -11.99
N LYS A 301 -3.85 6.20 -12.48
CA LYS A 301 -2.53 6.77 -12.82
C LYS A 301 -2.65 7.80 -13.95
N LEU A 302 -3.35 7.46 -15.03
CA LEU A 302 -3.54 8.33 -16.20
C LEU A 302 -4.25 9.63 -15.83
N ILE A 303 -5.36 9.54 -15.09
CA ILE A 303 -6.11 10.72 -14.64
C ILE A 303 -5.27 11.52 -13.64
N GLY A 304 -4.56 10.86 -12.73
CA GLY A 304 -3.64 11.52 -11.80
C GLY A 304 -2.56 12.32 -12.52
N VAL A 305 -1.91 11.76 -13.54
CA VAL A 305 -0.90 12.47 -14.35
C VAL A 305 -1.53 13.62 -15.14
N ALA A 306 -2.69 13.42 -15.77
CA ALA A 306 -3.40 14.47 -16.50
C ALA A 306 -3.78 15.65 -15.58
N VAL A 307 -4.27 15.36 -14.37
CA VAL A 307 -4.57 16.37 -13.34
C VAL A 307 -3.31 17.07 -12.87
N THR A 308 -2.20 16.36 -12.70
CA THR A 308 -0.90 16.94 -12.28
C THR A 308 -0.42 17.99 -13.29
N ILE A 309 -0.67 17.80 -14.58
CA ILE A 309 -0.37 18.79 -15.63
C ILE A 309 -1.44 19.90 -15.66
N GLY A 310 -2.70 19.52 -15.50
CA GLY A 310 -3.84 20.44 -15.56
C GLY A 310 -3.88 21.47 -14.42
N VAL A 311 -3.44 21.11 -13.21
CA VAL A 311 -3.45 22.01 -12.04
C VAL A 311 -2.54 23.24 -12.24
N PRO A 312 -1.26 23.11 -12.64
CA PRO A 312 -0.42 24.26 -13.00
C PRO A 312 -1.04 25.14 -14.09
N VAL A 313 -1.63 24.54 -15.13
CA VAL A 313 -2.33 25.28 -16.19
C VAL A 313 -3.52 26.05 -15.60
N GLN A 314 -4.32 25.42 -14.74
CA GLN A 314 -5.46 26.05 -14.08
C GLN A 314 -5.04 27.24 -13.21
N VAL A 315 -3.93 27.13 -12.48
CA VAL A 315 -3.36 28.22 -11.66
C VAL A 315 -2.89 29.38 -12.55
N ALA A 316 -2.13 29.10 -13.60
CA ALA A 316 -1.64 30.14 -14.53
C ALA A 316 -2.79 30.91 -15.19
N PHE A 317 -3.81 30.19 -15.67
CA PHE A 317 -5.00 30.80 -16.24
C PHE A 317 -5.87 31.50 -15.21
N GLY A 318 -5.90 31.04 -13.95
CA GLY A 318 -6.57 31.74 -12.84
C GLY A 318 -5.91 33.08 -12.53
N TYR A 319 -4.58 33.12 -12.51
CA TYR A 319 -3.83 34.36 -12.35
C TYR A 319 -4.07 35.32 -13.54
N ARG A 320 -3.98 34.82 -14.77
CA ARG A 320 -4.26 35.64 -15.96
C ARG A 320 -5.71 36.11 -16.02
N HIS A 321 -6.66 35.27 -15.62
CA HIS A 321 -8.07 35.61 -15.47
C HIS A 321 -8.25 36.78 -14.50
N HIS A 322 -7.60 36.73 -13.34
CA HIS A 322 -7.66 37.81 -12.36
C HIS A 322 -7.07 39.13 -12.88
N LEU A 323 -5.89 39.10 -13.51
CA LEU A 323 -5.28 40.29 -14.11
C LEU A 323 -6.17 40.92 -15.19
N ASN A 324 -6.77 40.08 -16.04
CA ASN A 324 -7.69 40.55 -17.08
C ASN A 324 -8.97 41.14 -16.47
N TYR A 325 -9.48 40.56 -15.38
CA TYR A 325 -10.64 41.09 -14.67
C TYR A 325 -10.35 42.47 -14.07
N LEU A 326 -9.17 42.66 -13.46
CA LEU A 326 -8.74 43.97 -12.95
C LEU A 326 -8.57 45.01 -14.08
N LYS A 327 -8.09 44.60 -15.26
CA LYS A 327 -7.86 45.50 -16.38
C LYS A 327 -9.13 45.88 -17.15
N PHE A 328 -10.02 44.91 -17.39
CA PHE A 328 -11.15 45.08 -18.31
C PHE A 328 -12.50 45.15 -17.61
N GLY A 329 -12.60 44.83 -16.31
CA GLY A 329 -13.86 44.82 -15.55
C GLY A 329 -14.88 43.76 -15.99
N GLN A 330 -14.57 42.96 -17.00
CA GLN A 330 -15.48 41.97 -17.59
C GLN A 330 -14.81 40.61 -17.82
N ARG A 331 -15.63 39.59 -18.10
CA ARG A 331 -15.13 38.25 -18.44
C ARG A 331 -14.48 38.27 -19.82
N THR A 332 -13.35 37.59 -19.95
CA THR A 332 -12.62 37.40 -21.21
C THR A 332 -12.65 35.92 -21.62
N ARG A 333 -12.14 35.59 -22.81
CA ARG A 333 -11.98 34.19 -23.24
C ARG A 333 -11.14 33.36 -22.26
N VAL A 334 -10.13 33.97 -21.64
CA VAL A 334 -9.31 33.38 -20.56
C VAL A 334 -10.17 33.00 -19.36
N SER A 335 -11.16 33.84 -19.01
CA SER A 335 -12.11 33.55 -17.93
C SER A 335 -12.91 32.28 -18.21
N LEU A 336 -13.41 32.13 -19.45
CA LEU A 336 -14.16 30.93 -19.84
C LEU A 336 -13.29 29.68 -19.77
N PHE A 337 -12.06 29.74 -20.29
CA PHE A 337 -11.12 28.62 -20.22
C PHE A 337 -10.85 28.19 -18.77
N HIS A 338 -10.50 29.12 -17.88
CA HIS A 338 -10.27 28.83 -16.46
C HIS A 338 -11.52 28.21 -15.78
N ILE A 339 -12.72 28.69 -16.10
CA ILE A 339 -13.97 28.15 -15.52
C ILE A 339 -14.24 26.72 -16.01
N TYR A 340 -14.14 26.47 -17.33
CA TYR A 340 -14.44 25.14 -17.88
C TYR A 340 -13.36 24.11 -17.55
N LEU A 341 -12.08 24.49 -17.62
CA LEU A 341 -10.98 23.63 -17.19
C LEU A 341 -11.11 23.29 -15.70
N GLY A 342 -11.42 24.27 -14.84
CA GLY A 342 -11.65 24.04 -13.42
C GLY A 342 -12.78 23.05 -13.13
N ARG A 343 -13.88 23.10 -13.91
CA ARG A 343 -14.98 22.14 -13.80
C ARG A 343 -14.54 20.72 -14.18
N ALA A 344 -13.83 20.58 -15.29
CA ALA A 344 -13.32 19.29 -15.74
C ALA A 344 -12.34 18.69 -14.73
N LEU A 345 -11.41 19.49 -14.21
CA LEU A 345 -10.45 19.07 -13.19
C LEU A 345 -11.12 18.69 -11.87
N PHE A 346 -12.13 19.44 -11.42
CA PHE A 346 -12.85 19.11 -10.18
C PHE A 346 -13.56 17.75 -10.26
N ILE A 347 -14.18 17.44 -11.39
CA ILE A 347 -14.79 16.12 -11.63
C ILE A 347 -13.71 15.05 -11.68
N ALA A 348 -12.65 15.28 -12.46
CA ALA A 348 -11.54 14.33 -12.61
C ALA A 348 -10.88 14.01 -11.25
N LEU A 349 -10.65 15.02 -10.40
CA LEU A 349 -10.11 14.86 -9.06
C LEU A 349 -10.97 13.95 -8.17
N ASN A 350 -12.28 14.20 -8.10
CA ASN A 350 -13.20 13.41 -7.29
C ASN A 350 -13.30 11.96 -7.75
N VAL A 351 -13.38 11.74 -9.07
CA VAL A 351 -13.34 10.40 -9.68
C VAL A 351 -12.00 9.72 -9.40
N ASN A 352 -10.89 10.46 -9.48
CA ASN A 352 -9.56 9.92 -9.24
C ASN A 352 -9.34 9.45 -7.80
N VAL A 353 -9.85 10.20 -6.82
CA VAL A 353 -9.79 9.79 -5.40
C VAL A 353 -10.60 8.50 -5.19
N PHE A 354 -11.81 8.40 -5.75
CA PHE A 354 -12.61 7.18 -5.63
C PHE A 354 -11.93 5.96 -6.25
N MET A 355 -11.34 6.12 -7.44
CA MET A 355 -10.53 5.05 -8.07
C MET A 355 -9.30 4.69 -7.22
N GLY A 356 -8.65 5.67 -6.59
CA GLY A 356 -7.54 5.43 -5.66
C GLY A 356 -7.97 4.58 -4.45
N LEU A 357 -9.15 4.84 -3.88
CA LEU A 357 -9.71 4.04 -2.79
C LEU A 357 -10.06 2.61 -3.21
N LEU A 358 -10.56 2.42 -4.44
CA LEU A 358 -10.78 1.09 -5.02
C LEU A 358 -9.45 0.35 -5.21
N HIS A 359 -8.46 1.01 -5.82
CA HIS A 359 -7.15 0.42 -6.09
C HIS A 359 -6.40 0.04 -4.81
N ALA A 360 -6.49 0.87 -3.77
CA ALA A 360 -5.87 0.61 -2.47
C ALA A 360 -6.60 -0.44 -1.62
N GLY A 361 -7.64 -1.10 -2.16
CA GLY A 361 -8.38 -2.15 -1.46
C GLY A 361 -9.04 -1.69 -0.15
N LYS A 362 -9.36 -0.39 -0.01
CA LYS A 362 -9.93 0.15 1.23
C LYS A 362 -11.33 -0.43 1.50
N GLY A 363 -11.68 -0.56 2.78
CA GLY A 363 -12.98 -1.08 3.20
C GLY A 363 -14.16 -0.27 2.64
N SER A 364 -15.33 -0.92 2.50
CA SER A 364 -16.53 -0.32 1.89
C SER A 364 -16.99 0.96 2.57
N ALA A 365 -16.77 1.10 3.89
CA ALA A 365 -17.11 2.31 4.63
C ALA A 365 -16.42 3.57 4.08
N LEU A 366 -15.10 3.52 3.82
CA LEU A 366 -14.35 4.67 3.29
C LEU A 366 -14.81 5.06 1.87
N LYS A 367 -15.18 4.07 1.06
CA LYS A 367 -15.72 4.29 -0.29
C LYS A 367 -17.06 5.02 -0.23
N TRP A 368 -17.96 4.59 0.66
CA TRP A 368 -19.26 5.23 0.87
C TRP A 368 -19.15 6.62 1.50
N ILE A 369 -18.20 6.83 2.42
CA ILE A 369 -17.89 8.16 2.95
C ILE A 369 -17.48 9.11 1.82
N TRP A 370 -16.61 8.68 0.90
CA TRP A 370 -16.21 9.52 -0.22
C TRP A 370 -17.38 9.84 -1.15
N VAL A 371 -18.25 8.87 -1.44
CA VAL A 371 -19.49 9.11 -2.22
C VAL A 371 -20.39 10.14 -1.53
N ALA A 372 -20.54 10.07 -0.20
CA ALA A 372 -21.30 11.05 0.56
C ALA A 372 -20.67 12.44 0.50
N ILE A 373 -19.34 12.56 0.54
CA ILE A 373 -18.63 13.83 0.37
C ILE A 373 -18.95 14.43 -1.01
N VAL A 374 -18.80 13.67 -2.08
CA VAL A 374 -19.12 14.12 -3.46
C VAL A 374 -20.58 14.57 -3.56
N PHE A 375 -21.50 13.85 -2.92
CA PHE A 375 -22.91 14.23 -2.88
C PHE A 375 -23.12 15.58 -2.15
N VAL A 376 -22.47 15.79 -0.99
CA VAL A 376 -22.55 17.07 -0.27
C VAL A 376 -21.93 18.21 -1.08
N GLU A 377 -20.79 18.00 -1.72
CA GLU A 377 -20.14 19.00 -2.58
C GLU A 377 -21.04 19.43 -3.75
N THR A 378 -21.66 18.46 -4.43
CA THR A 378 -22.58 18.73 -5.55
C THR A 378 -23.86 19.44 -5.09
N LEU A 379 -24.44 19.05 -3.95
CA LEU A 379 -25.56 19.77 -3.35
C LEU A 379 -25.21 21.20 -2.96
N ALA A 380 -24.05 21.43 -2.33
CA ALA A 380 -23.62 22.77 -1.92
C ALA A 380 -23.43 23.70 -3.14
N LEU A 381 -22.79 23.20 -4.19
CA LEU A 381 -22.61 23.93 -5.44
C LEU A 381 -23.93 24.18 -6.17
N GLY A 382 -24.79 23.17 -6.26
CA GLY A 382 -26.12 23.26 -6.86
C GLY A 382 -27.03 24.26 -6.14
N GLY A 383 -27.08 24.17 -4.81
CA GLY A 383 -27.86 25.07 -3.95
C GLY A 383 -27.44 26.53 -4.09
N MET A 384 -26.13 26.82 -4.11
CA MET A 384 -25.67 28.20 -4.34
C MET A 384 -25.97 28.73 -5.74
N MET A 385 -25.91 27.87 -6.77
CA MET A 385 -26.28 28.28 -8.13
C MET A 385 -27.78 28.58 -8.22
N PHE A 386 -28.62 27.77 -7.56
CA PHE A 386 -30.06 27.98 -7.49
C PHE A 386 -30.42 29.25 -6.73
N ALA A 387 -29.88 29.44 -5.52
CA ALA A 387 -30.14 30.63 -4.70
C ALA A 387 -29.80 31.93 -5.42
N ARG A 388 -28.69 31.98 -6.16
CA ARG A 388 -28.30 33.15 -6.96
C ARG A 388 -29.23 33.41 -8.14
N ARG A 389 -29.73 32.37 -8.81
CA ARG A 389 -30.76 32.54 -9.86
C ARG A 389 -32.03 33.13 -9.28
N THR A 390 -32.52 32.59 -8.17
CA THR A 390 -33.75 33.09 -7.53
C THR A 390 -33.61 34.52 -7.01
N SER A 391 -32.44 34.92 -6.51
CA SER A 391 -32.20 36.30 -6.08
C SER A 391 -32.11 37.28 -7.26
N ALA A 392 -31.54 36.86 -8.40
CA ALA A 392 -31.52 37.67 -9.62
C ALA A 392 -32.93 37.87 -10.19
N GLU A 393 -33.76 36.83 -10.20
CA GLU A 393 -35.16 36.92 -10.64
C GLU A 393 -36.01 37.82 -9.72
N LYS A 394 -35.81 37.76 -8.40
CA LYS A 394 -36.47 38.67 -7.45
C LYS A 394 -36.03 40.13 -7.61
N GLY A 395 -34.74 40.37 -7.88
CA GLY A 395 -34.22 41.71 -8.14
C GLY A 395 -34.81 42.34 -9.40
N TYR A 396 -35.00 41.55 -10.46
CA TYR A 396 -35.62 42.02 -11.70
C TYR A 396 -37.12 42.34 -11.53
N LYS A 397 -37.84 41.55 -10.71
CA LYS A 397 -39.27 41.79 -10.42
C LYS A 397 -39.53 43.01 -9.52
N ASN A 398 -38.53 43.50 -8.80
CA ASN A 398 -38.65 44.63 -7.88
C ASN A 398 -38.17 45.97 -8.49
N VAL A 399 -37.79 45.99 -9.78
CA VAL A 399 -37.64 47.24 -10.54
C VAL A 399 -39.01 47.57 -11.10
N GLU A 400 -39.81 48.25 -10.29
CA GLU A 400 -41.07 48.88 -10.72
C GLU A 400 -40.71 49.98 -11.73
N GLY A 401 -41.39 50.00 -12.87
CA GLY A 401 -41.00 50.78 -14.04
C GLY A 401 -41.01 52.28 -13.79
N ASP A 402 -39.84 52.91 -13.97
CA ASP A 402 -39.81 54.23 -14.58
C ASP A 402 -39.77 53.99 -16.09
N ASP A 403 -40.94 54.17 -16.71
CA ASP A 403 -41.12 54.24 -18.16
C ASP A 403 -40.29 55.40 -18.72
N VAL A 404 -39.09 55.11 -19.23
CA VAL A 404 -38.43 56.00 -20.18
C VAL A 404 -38.99 55.66 -21.55
N ASP A 405 -39.96 56.46 -22.00
CA ASP A 405 -40.53 56.41 -23.34
C ASP A 405 -39.41 56.61 -24.39
N PRO A 406 -39.15 55.63 -25.27
CA PRO A 406 -38.08 55.73 -26.26
C PRO A 406 -38.37 56.68 -27.44
N PHE A 407 -39.47 57.46 -27.41
CA PHE A 407 -39.87 58.35 -28.51
C PHE A 407 -39.85 59.86 -28.22
N VAL A 408 -39.36 60.31 -27.05
CA VAL A 408 -39.18 61.76 -26.82
C VAL A 408 -37.84 62.22 -27.39
N ILE A 409 -37.89 62.82 -28.58
CA ILE A 409 -36.79 63.61 -29.14
C ILE A 409 -36.88 64.99 -28.46
N GLU A 410 -35.98 65.25 -27.51
CA GLU A 410 -35.75 66.62 -27.05
C GLU A 410 -35.09 67.40 -28.21
N GLU A 411 -35.82 68.38 -28.74
CA GLU A 411 -35.29 69.34 -29.69
C GLU A 411 -34.22 70.22 -29.00
N GLU A 412 -33.05 70.34 -29.64
CA GLU A 412 -32.01 71.30 -29.27
C GLU A 412 -32.56 72.73 -29.33
N GLU A 413 -32.50 73.45 -28.21
CA GLU A 413 -32.56 74.92 -28.22
C GLU A 413 -31.22 75.52 -27.79
N LYS A 414 -30.84 76.56 -28.54
CA LYS A 414 -29.51 77.19 -28.71
C LYS A 414 -28.81 77.72 -27.47
#